data_AF-A0A397CMB7-F1
#
_entry.id   AF-A0A397CMB7-F1
#
_cell.length_a   1.000
_cell.length_b   1.000
_cell.length_c   1.000
_cell.angle_alpha   90.00
_cell.angle_beta   90.00
_cell.angle_gamma   90.00
#
_symmetry.space_group_name_H-M   'P 1'
#
loop_
_entity.id
_entity.type
_entity.pdbx_description
1 polymer ?
#
loop_
_entity_poly.entity_id
_entity_poly.type
_entity_poly.pdbx_seq_one_letter_code
_entity_poly.pdbx_strand_id
1 'polypeptide(L)'
;MAKLLQDLGDHPLNRFAHVPSLVWFHDSVGLTPDLAMELLCLGGMALGTLAAANILIAPESFGAMWLSYLSVILMGGSFTRFQWDSLLLEVGFLAIWLAPPFGNSSLFEPPQIVLWALRFVFVKFSFMTSVSKILSGCPTWLGLTALDYHFATQEVPNPLSWYAHQLSVRPLVLLTLSPSAWHRYPVFYLNLALHISSLFTGNYGFSNALAIALAYTVLPAATDPQTDRFKSVQYTAIAVGFLGLTLTTYSMFEVVYENNQPTGLRYAFRVGQTQQALKYIVPGVVWGALGVAAVAAVWQNLRLLYAGCVDLMHFRIGGAFASGHCALFSVIGLLVFGGLVMPVAQLHPGCSDTLPDVIKTASVVASRLRVSSAYGSMKKATGIQKVTIPGTFVNEFAIVARPEVILEGSADDGKTWHALDFRHKPGNAVRAQLYHYDFTRLCHVLVTLHSLDHIRIYLIASFAVFMLAKVRLDRWLTPLEDGGDVAGLVNKQKVD
;
A
#
# COMPACT_ATOMS: atom_id res chain seq x y z
N MET A 1 3.85 18.58 19.25
CA MET A 1 3.87 19.62 18.21
C MET A 1 4.31 20.97 18.79
N ALA A 2 3.64 21.49 19.82
CA ALA A 2 3.99 22.78 20.45
C ALA A 2 5.47 22.90 20.89
N LYS A 3 6.02 21.87 21.55
CA LYS A 3 7.44 21.82 21.94
C LYS A 3 8.41 21.74 20.75
N LEU A 4 8.03 20.98 19.72
CA LEU A 4 8.80 20.85 18.47
C LEU A 4 8.82 22.18 17.68
N LEU A 5 7.71 22.92 17.71
CA LEU A 5 7.58 24.24 17.07
C LEU A 5 8.40 25.33 17.76
N GLN A 6 8.53 25.26 19.09
CA GLN A 6 9.42 26.16 19.83
C GLN A 6 10.90 25.92 19.53
N ASP A 7 11.30 24.67 19.28
CA ASP A 7 12.70 24.30 19.05
C ASP A 7 13.18 24.51 17.59
N LEU A 8 12.27 24.58 16.61
CA LEU A 8 12.60 24.57 15.17
C LEU A 8 12.84 25.95 14.52
N GLY A 9 12.75 27.03 15.29
CA GLY A 9 12.84 28.41 14.80
C GLY A 9 11.62 28.84 13.97
N ASP A 10 11.55 30.14 13.69
CA ASP A 10 10.37 30.75 13.05
C ASP A 10 10.32 30.55 11.53
N HIS A 11 11.44 30.23 10.89
CA HIS A 11 11.50 30.18 9.43
C HIS A 11 10.82 28.90 8.88
N PRO A 12 9.89 29.01 7.91
CA PRO A 12 9.12 27.86 7.39
C PRO A 12 9.99 26.78 6.75
N LEU A 13 11.12 27.14 6.14
CA LEU A 13 12.09 26.17 5.58
C LEU A 13 12.69 25.23 6.64
N ASN A 14 12.98 25.72 7.85
CA ASN A 14 13.54 24.89 8.92
C ASN A 14 12.49 23.86 9.40
N ARG A 15 11.23 24.29 9.49
CA ARG A 15 10.10 23.42 9.82
C ARG A 15 9.88 22.38 8.72
N PHE A 16 9.96 22.77 7.44
CA PHE A 16 9.87 21.87 6.30
C PHE A 16 10.97 20.82 6.26
N ALA A 17 12.22 21.19 6.56
CA ALA A 17 13.34 20.24 6.58
C ALA A 17 13.17 19.10 7.60
N HIS A 18 12.44 19.35 8.69
CA HIS A 18 12.16 18.36 9.73
C HIS A 18 10.83 17.64 9.51
N VAL A 19 9.80 18.36 9.09
CA VAL A 19 8.46 17.86 8.79
C VAL A 19 8.07 18.39 7.40
N PRO A 20 8.24 17.60 6.32
CA PRO A 20 8.09 18.06 4.95
C PRO A 20 6.62 18.23 4.55
N SER A 21 6.02 19.31 5.04
CA SER A 21 4.64 19.70 4.76
C SER A 21 4.59 21.10 4.17
N LEU A 22 3.86 21.25 3.06
CA LEU A 22 3.63 22.53 2.40
C LEU A 22 2.78 23.48 3.25
N VAL A 23 2.07 22.96 4.25
CA VAL A 23 1.26 23.78 5.16
C VAL A 23 2.11 24.81 5.87
N TRP A 24 3.41 24.54 6.15
CA TRP A 24 4.28 25.52 6.81
C TRP A 24 4.43 26.84 6.08
N PHE A 25 4.11 26.91 4.79
CA PHE A 25 4.17 28.13 3.99
C PHE A 25 2.84 28.89 3.95
N HIS A 26 1.81 28.50 4.73
CA HIS A 26 0.50 29.15 4.74
C HIS A 26 0.59 30.66 5.02
N ASP A 27 1.42 31.06 6.00
CA ASP A 27 1.62 32.48 6.36
C ASP A 27 2.30 33.26 5.23
N SER A 28 3.25 32.64 4.52
CA SER A 28 3.96 33.27 3.40
C SER A 28 3.05 33.57 2.22
N VAL A 29 1.94 32.85 2.09
CA VAL A 29 0.92 33.01 1.03
C VAL A 29 -0.31 33.78 1.55
N GLY A 30 -0.35 34.15 2.83
CA GLY A 30 -1.48 34.86 3.44
C GLY A 30 -2.72 33.98 3.66
N LEU A 31 -2.54 32.67 3.81
CA LEU A 31 -3.61 31.68 4.01
C LEU A 31 -3.67 31.23 5.47
N THR A 32 -4.87 30.90 5.94
CA THR A 32 -5.03 30.15 7.19
C THR A 32 -4.55 28.69 6.98
N PRO A 33 -4.07 28.00 8.03
CA PRO A 33 -3.64 26.61 7.91
C PRO A 33 -4.73 25.68 7.37
N ASP A 34 -5.99 25.91 7.78
CA ASP A 34 -7.14 25.13 7.34
C ASP A 34 -7.41 25.32 5.85
N LEU A 35 -7.40 26.57 5.38
CA LEU A 35 -7.57 26.89 3.96
C LEU A 35 -6.40 26.37 3.12
N ALA A 36 -5.17 26.46 3.62
CA ALA A 36 -3.99 25.91 2.95
C ALA A 36 -4.12 24.38 2.79
N MET A 37 -4.59 23.68 3.81
CA MET A 37 -4.90 22.25 3.73
C MET A 37 -5.99 21.96 2.69
N GLU A 38 -7.11 22.68 2.71
CA GLU A 38 -8.19 22.52 1.72
C GLU A 38 -7.72 22.77 0.29
N LEU A 39 -6.85 23.76 0.06
CA LEU A 39 -6.29 24.05 -1.25
C LEU A 39 -5.29 22.98 -1.72
N LEU A 40 -4.43 22.46 -0.85
CA LEU A 40 -3.52 21.33 -1.17
C LEU A 40 -4.33 20.10 -1.60
N CYS A 41 -5.40 19.87 -0.88
CA CYS A 41 -6.37 18.84 -1.12
C CYS A 41 -7.07 18.98 -2.49
N LEU A 42 -7.66 20.15 -2.78
CA LEU A 42 -8.28 20.47 -4.07
C LEU A 42 -7.28 20.40 -5.22
N GLY A 43 -6.07 20.92 -5.02
CA GLY A 43 -4.97 20.86 -5.99
C GLY A 43 -4.55 19.43 -6.29
N GLY A 44 -4.38 18.60 -5.25
CA GLY A 44 -4.10 17.17 -5.40
C GLY A 44 -5.21 16.43 -6.16
N MET A 45 -6.48 16.75 -5.90
CA MET A 45 -7.61 16.20 -6.68
C MET A 45 -7.57 16.63 -8.14
N ALA A 46 -7.33 17.91 -8.43
CA ALA A 46 -7.29 18.43 -9.79
C ALA A 46 -6.11 17.82 -10.59
N LEU A 47 -4.92 17.78 -10.00
CA LEU A 47 -3.76 17.12 -10.60
C LEU A 47 -4.05 15.63 -10.84
N GLY A 48 -4.69 15.00 -9.86
CA GLY A 48 -5.18 13.66 -10.00
C GLY A 48 -6.11 13.52 -11.21
N THR A 49 -7.22 14.24 -11.28
CA THR A 49 -8.22 14.06 -12.34
C THR A 49 -7.60 14.28 -13.72
N LEU A 50 -6.69 15.24 -13.84
CA LEU A 50 -5.90 15.48 -15.06
C LEU A 50 -4.96 14.31 -15.40
N ALA A 51 -4.32 13.69 -14.40
CA ALA A 51 -3.53 12.50 -14.60
C ALA A 51 -4.39 11.29 -15.02
N ALA A 52 -5.57 11.12 -14.42
CA ALA A 52 -6.54 10.09 -14.80
C ALA A 52 -7.04 10.29 -16.24
N ALA A 53 -7.25 11.52 -16.66
CA ALA A 53 -7.61 11.87 -18.04
C ALA A 53 -6.45 11.71 -19.04
N ASN A 54 -5.27 11.24 -18.62
CA ASN A 54 -4.04 11.18 -19.42
C ASN A 54 -3.55 12.54 -19.95
N ILE A 55 -3.92 13.64 -19.29
CA ILE A 55 -3.55 15.00 -19.70
C ILE A 55 -2.20 15.40 -19.06
N LEU A 56 -2.06 15.24 -17.73
CA LEU A 56 -0.85 15.61 -16.99
C LEU A 56 -0.18 14.39 -16.34
N ILE A 57 0.62 13.68 -17.14
CA ILE A 57 1.32 12.45 -16.73
C ILE A 57 2.83 12.64 -16.49
N ALA A 58 3.25 13.85 -16.12
CA ALA A 58 4.65 14.20 -15.91
C ALA A 58 5.09 13.92 -14.44
N PRO A 59 6.36 13.59 -14.17
CA PRO A 59 6.85 13.34 -12.80
C PRO A 59 6.54 14.46 -11.82
N GLU A 60 6.54 15.70 -12.29
CA GLU A 60 6.26 16.89 -11.49
C GLU A 60 4.81 16.91 -11.00
N SER A 61 3.85 16.47 -11.82
CA SER A 61 2.45 16.38 -11.39
C SER A 61 2.27 15.29 -10.33
N PHE A 62 2.92 14.14 -10.49
CA PHE A 62 2.94 13.09 -9.47
C PHE A 62 3.66 13.54 -8.19
N GLY A 63 4.75 14.28 -8.31
CA GLY A 63 5.51 14.82 -7.18
C GLY A 63 4.70 15.85 -6.40
N ALA A 64 4.03 16.78 -7.10
CA ALA A 64 3.14 17.76 -6.48
C ALA A 64 1.94 17.08 -5.80
N MET A 65 1.34 16.10 -6.47
CA MET A 65 0.24 15.31 -5.94
C MET A 65 0.64 14.53 -4.68
N TRP A 66 1.79 13.85 -4.72
CA TRP A 66 2.35 13.12 -3.59
C TRP A 66 2.69 14.05 -2.42
N LEU A 67 3.36 15.18 -2.68
CA LEU A 67 3.73 16.14 -1.64
C LEU A 67 2.50 16.82 -1.00
N SER A 68 1.47 17.08 -1.79
CA SER A 68 0.18 17.59 -1.29
C SER A 68 -0.44 16.59 -0.32
N TYR A 69 -0.50 15.31 -0.70
CA TYR A 69 -1.04 14.27 0.19
C TYR A 69 -0.14 14.02 1.40
N LEU A 70 1.18 14.02 1.26
CA LEU A 70 2.12 13.91 2.38
C LEU A 70 1.89 15.03 3.40
N SER A 71 1.70 16.26 2.93
CA SER A 71 1.42 17.43 3.78
C SER A 71 0.15 17.21 4.61
N VAL A 72 -0.90 16.68 3.98
CA VAL A 72 -2.17 16.33 4.64
C VAL A 72 -1.96 15.23 5.67
N ILE A 73 -1.23 14.17 5.35
CA ILE A 73 -0.98 13.05 6.27
C ILE A 73 -0.15 13.50 7.48
N LEU A 74 0.87 14.32 7.28
CA LEU A 74 1.72 14.83 8.35
C LEU A 74 0.96 15.76 9.31
N MET A 75 0.04 16.58 8.79
CA MET A 75 -0.76 17.51 9.60
C MET A 75 -2.02 16.87 10.20
N GLY A 76 -2.62 15.88 9.54
CA GLY A 76 -3.86 15.22 9.96
C GLY A 76 -3.74 14.34 11.21
N GLY A 77 -2.52 14.12 11.72
CA GLY A 77 -2.29 13.51 13.03
C GLY A 77 -2.88 12.11 13.16
N SER A 78 -3.79 11.90 14.12
CA SER A 78 -4.40 10.59 14.38
C SER A 78 -5.43 10.19 13.33
N PHE A 79 -6.04 11.14 12.62
CA PHE A 79 -7.09 10.90 11.63
C PHE A 79 -6.56 10.40 10.27
N THR A 80 -5.24 10.45 10.07
CA THR A 80 -4.55 10.12 8.81
C THR A 80 -3.52 8.99 8.98
N ARG A 81 -3.55 8.27 10.10
CA ARG A 81 -2.57 7.21 10.46
C ARG A 81 -3.00 5.81 10.03
N PHE A 82 -3.81 5.68 9.00
CA PHE A 82 -4.24 4.36 8.55
C PHE A 82 -3.23 3.75 7.57
N GLN A 83 -3.26 2.42 7.47
CA GLN A 83 -2.29 1.69 6.64
C GLN A 83 -2.48 1.94 5.14
N TRP A 84 -3.71 2.25 4.73
CA TRP A 84 -3.98 2.63 3.35
C TRP A 84 -3.36 3.98 3.00
N ASP A 85 -3.39 4.97 3.90
CA ASP A 85 -2.70 6.24 3.68
C ASP A 85 -1.18 6.03 3.48
N SER A 86 -0.59 5.13 4.28
CA SER A 86 0.83 4.76 4.15
C SER A 86 1.11 4.07 2.81
N LEU A 87 0.30 3.08 2.42
CA LEU A 87 0.44 2.37 1.14
C LEU A 87 0.33 3.34 -0.05
N LEU A 88 -0.58 4.32 0.02
CA LEU A 88 -0.73 5.33 -1.03
C LEU A 88 0.49 6.23 -1.15
N LEU A 89 1.13 6.60 -0.03
CA LEU A 89 2.37 7.38 -0.05
C LEU A 89 3.54 6.58 -0.64
N GLU A 90 3.65 5.27 -0.37
CA GLU A 90 4.68 4.43 -0.96
C GLU A 90 4.49 4.29 -2.48
N VAL A 91 3.29 3.90 -2.91
CA VAL A 91 2.97 3.71 -4.33
C VAL A 91 3.03 5.03 -5.08
N GLY A 92 2.51 6.09 -4.48
CA GLY A 92 2.51 7.43 -5.09
C GLY A 92 3.91 8.00 -5.25
N PHE A 93 4.82 7.73 -4.32
CA PHE A 93 6.22 8.10 -4.48
C PHE A 93 6.88 7.32 -5.61
N LEU A 94 6.64 6.00 -5.71
CA LEU A 94 7.17 5.19 -6.81
C LEU A 94 6.62 5.61 -8.18
N ALA A 95 5.38 6.09 -8.24
CA ALA A 95 4.75 6.59 -9.46
C ALA A 95 5.47 7.81 -10.06
N ILE A 96 6.10 8.66 -9.23
CA ILE A 96 6.91 9.81 -9.69
C ILE A 96 8.00 9.33 -10.65
N TRP A 97 8.70 8.27 -10.27
CA TRP A 97 9.82 7.69 -11.02
C TRP A 97 9.39 6.80 -12.18
N LEU A 98 8.09 6.49 -12.25
CA LEU A 98 7.46 5.74 -13.34
C LEU A 98 6.96 6.66 -14.46
N ALA A 99 6.76 7.94 -14.16
CA ALA A 99 6.29 8.93 -15.13
C ALA A 99 7.43 9.34 -16.09
N PRO A 100 7.14 9.52 -17.39
CA PRO A 100 8.14 10.00 -18.34
C PRO A 100 8.44 11.49 -18.10
N PRO A 101 9.71 11.87 -17.91
CA PRO A 101 10.08 13.27 -17.76
C PRO A 101 9.68 14.06 -19.01
N PHE A 102 9.25 15.31 -18.81
CA PHE A 102 8.92 16.25 -19.90
C PHE A 102 7.83 15.74 -20.88
N GLY A 103 7.00 14.78 -20.47
CA GLY A 103 5.95 14.21 -21.31
C GLY A 103 6.43 13.36 -22.48
N ASN A 104 7.75 13.13 -22.61
CA ASN A 104 8.31 12.41 -23.74
C ASN A 104 8.30 10.89 -23.51
N SER A 105 7.15 10.26 -23.80
CA SER A 105 6.98 8.82 -23.66
C SER A 105 7.76 7.96 -24.66
N SER A 106 8.32 8.55 -25.73
CA SER A 106 9.02 7.81 -26.79
C SER A 106 10.48 7.47 -26.46
N LEU A 107 11.11 8.26 -25.58
CA LEU A 107 12.51 8.08 -25.16
C LEU A 107 12.65 7.49 -23.76
N PHE A 108 11.55 7.27 -23.06
CA PHE A 108 11.56 6.87 -21.66
C PHE A 108 11.21 5.39 -21.51
N GLU A 109 12.23 4.56 -21.31
CA GLU A 109 12.04 3.23 -20.76
C GLU A 109 11.98 3.31 -19.22
N PRO A 110 10.90 2.82 -18.60
CA PRO A 110 10.72 2.94 -17.16
C PRO A 110 11.71 2.06 -16.39
N PRO A 111 12.32 2.56 -15.29
CA PRO A 111 13.34 1.81 -14.57
C PRO A 111 12.82 0.50 -13.97
N GLN A 112 13.46 -0.62 -14.29
CA GLN A 112 13.10 -1.96 -13.80
C GLN A 112 13.14 -2.02 -12.27
N ILE A 113 14.06 -1.29 -11.63
CA ILE A 113 14.13 -1.24 -10.16
C ILE A 113 12.86 -0.66 -9.53
N VAL A 114 12.23 0.34 -10.18
CA VAL A 114 10.97 0.95 -9.70
C VAL A 114 9.80 -0.02 -9.90
N LEU A 115 9.78 -0.75 -11.02
CA LEU A 115 8.80 -1.82 -11.24
C LEU A 115 8.93 -2.95 -10.23
N TRP A 116 10.16 -3.38 -9.93
CA TRP A 116 10.42 -4.34 -8.87
C TRP A 116 10.07 -3.78 -7.49
N ALA A 117 10.26 -2.48 -7.25
CA ALA A 117 9.81 -1.83 -6.02
C ALA A 117 8.30 -1.92 -5.85
N LEU A 118 7.51 -1.67 -6.90
CA LEU A 118 6.04 -1.81 -6.86
C LEU A 118 5.62 -3.27 -6.58
N ARG A 119 6.24 -4.23 -7.27
CA ARG A 119 6.03 -5.67 -7.01
C ARG A 119 6.40 -6.04 -5.57
N PHE A 120 7.49 -5.47 -5.06
CA PHE A 120 7.92 -5.71 -3.69
C PHE A 120 6.99 -5.05 -2.67
N VAL A 121 6.45 -3.86 -2.93
CA VAL A 121 5.42 -3.23 -2.08
C VAL A 121 4.19 -4.13 -1.99
N PHE A 122 3.74 -4.74 -3.09
CA PHE A 122 2.67 -5.74 -3.08
C PHE A 122 2.99 -6.93 -2.17
N VAL A 123 4.17 -7.55 -2.35
CA VAL A 123 4.62 -8.68 -1.53
C VAL A 123 4.74 -8.27 -0.06
N LYS A 124 5.35 -7.11 0.22
CA LYS A 124 5.53 -6.53 1.55
C LYS A 124 4.18 -6.32 2.24
N PHE A 125 3.23 -5.68 1.56
CA PHE A 125 1.89 -5.43 2.07
C PHE A 125 1.19 -6.73 2.45
N SER A 126 1.11 -7.69 1.53
CA SER A 126 0.46 -8.98 1.76
C SER A 126 1.17 -9.82 2.82
N PHE A 127 2.51 -9.85 2.82
CA PHE A 127 3.31 -10.62 3.76
C PHE A 127 3.19 -10.08 5.19
N MET A 128 3.43 -8.77 5.37
CA MET A 128 3.42 -8.15 6.70
C MET A 128 2.02 -8.15 7.32
N THR A 129 0.97 -7.87 6.53
CA THR A 129 -0.42 -7.95 7.04
C THR A 129 -0.76 -9.37 7.52
N SER A 130 -0.37 -10.40 6.77
CA SER A 130 -0.61 -11.81 7.13
C SER A 130 0.19 -12.23 8.36
N VAL A 131 1.50 -11.99 8.37
CA VAL A 131 2.39 -12.35 9.48
C VAL A 131 1.98 -11.64 10.77
N SER A 132 1.57 -10.38 10.69
CA SER A 132 1.14 -9.62 11.88
C SER A 132 -0.07 -10.24 12.60
N LYS A 133 -0.98 -10.90 11.87
CA LYS A 133 -2.14 -11.60 12.45
C LYS A 133 -1.70 -12.82 13.24
N ILE A 134 -0.74 -13.59 12.72
CA ILE A 134 -0.20 -14.77 13.40
C ILE A 134 0.64 -14.35 14.61
N LEU A 135 1.57 -13.40 14.43
CA LEU A 135 2.46 -12.92 15.50
C LEU A 135 1.73 -12.18 16.62
N SER A 136 0.49 -11.73 16.38
CA SER A 136 -0.32 -11.11 17.42
C SER A 136 -0.68 -12.04 18.58
N GLY A 137 -0.65 -13.36 18.35
CA GLY A 137 -1.14 -14.35 19.31
C GLY A 137 -2.64 -14.25 19.57
N CYS A 138 -3.42 -13.57 18.72
CA CYS A 138 -4.86 -13.42 18.91
C CYS A 138 -5.58 -14.77 18.75
N PRO A 139 -6.34 -15.23 19.77
CA PRO A 139 -6.98 -16.55 19.72
C PRO A 139 -7.93 -16.73 18.55
N THR A 140 -8.60 -15.68 18.08
CA THR A 140 -9.54 -15.78 16.94
C THR A 140 -8.84 -15.83 15.59
N TRP A 141 -7.67 -15.19 15.44
CA TRP A 141 -6.85 -15.36 14.24
C TRP A 141 -6.23 -16.76 14.20
N LEU A 142 -5.68 -17.23 15.32
CA LEU A 142 -5.10 -18.57 15.41
C LEU A 142 -6.16 -19.68 15.35
N GLY A 143 -7.36 -19.44 15.91
CA GLY A 143 -8.50 -20.35 15.85
C GLY A 143 -9.34 -20.25 14.58
N LEU A 144 -8.95 -19.38 13.63
CA LEU A 144 -9.67 -19.14 12.36
C LEU A 144 -11.16 -18.75 12.51
N THR A 145 -11.54 -18.19 13.65
CA THR A 145 -12.89 -17.68 13.95
C THR A 145 -12.97 -16.15 13.84
N ALA A 146 -11.89 -15.48 13.45
CA ALA A 146 -11.85 -14.01 13.37
C ALA A 146 -12.96 -13.43 12.47
N LEU A 147 -13.31 -14.12 11.38
CA LEU A 147 -14.32 -13.65 10.43
C LEU A 147 -15.76 -13.79 10.93
N ASP A 148 -15.98 -14.64 11.93
CA ASP A 148 -17.28 -14.77 12.60
C ASP A 148 -17.65 -13.44 13.27
N TYR A 149 -16.66 -12.70 13.78
CA TYR A 149 -16.87 -11.40 14.43
C TYR A 149 -16.60 -10.21 13.52
N HIS A 150 -15.72 -10.38 12.53
CA HIS A 150 -15.23 -9.30 11.67
C HIS A 150 -16.36 -8.48 11.02
N PHE A 151 -17.31 -9.16 10.36
CA PHE A 151 -18.37 -8.48 9.62
C PHE A 151 -19.33 -7.68 10.51
N ALA A 152 -19.50 -8.11 11.77
CA ALA A 152 -20.31 -7.41 12.77
C ALA A 152 -19.57 -6.25 13.47
N THR A 153 -18.24 -6.33 13.53
CA THR A 153 -17.40 -5.41 14.33
C THR A 153 -16.59 -4.42 13.52
N GLN A 154 -16.53 -4.58 12.19
CA GLN A 154 -15.79 -3.67 11.31
C GLN A 154 -16.27 -2.21 11.44
N GLU A 155 -15.35 -1.29 11.16
CA GLU A 155 -15.52 0.15 11.38
C GLU A 155 -16.52 0.78 10.39
N VAL A 156 -16.60 0.25 9.17
CA VAL A 156 -17.44 0.80 8.10
C VAL A 156 -18.14 -0.36 7.34
N PRO A 157 -19.15 -1.01 7.96
CA PRO A 157 -19.88 -2.08 7.29
C PRO A 157 -20.73 -1.52 6.14
N ASN A 158 -20.90 -2.32 5.10
CA ASN A 158 -21.85 -2.07 4.02
C ASN A 158 -23.05 -3.04 4.12
N PRO A 159 -24.13 -2.86 3.33
CA PRO A 159 -25.31 -3.73 3.44
C PRO A 159 -25.01 -5.22 3.24
N LEU A 160 -24.06 -5.53 2.35
CA LEU A 160 -23.63 -6.91 2.06
C LEU A 160 -22.83 -7.56 3.21
N SER A 161 -22.26 -6.75 4.11
CA SER A 161 -21.56 -7.22 5.30
C SER A 161 -22.46 -8.07 6.20
N TRP A 162 -23.73 -7.69 6.32
CA TRP A 162 -24.71 -8.43 7.12
C TRP A 162 -24.96 -9.82 6.52
N TYR A 163 -25.13 -9.92 5.21
CA TYR A 163 -25.31 -11.21 4.53
C TYR A 163 -24.05 -12.07 4.63
N ALA A 164 -22.86 -11.48 4.47
CA ALA A 164 -21.59 -12.18 4.64
C ALA A 164 -21.41 -12.73 6.06
N HIS A 165 -21.87 -12.00 7.08
CA HIS A 165 -21.89 -12.46 8.46
C HIS A 165 -22.80 -13.69 8.64
N GLN A 166 -24.00 -13.68 8.06
CA GLN A 166 -24.94 -14.81 8.15
C GLN A 166 -24.45 -16.06 7.42
N LEU A 167 -23.72 -15.90 6.32
CA LEU A 167 -23.20 -17.01 5.53
C LEU A 167 -22.01 -17.72 6.19
N SER A 168 -21.51 -17.25 7.34
CA SER A 168 -20.35 -17.81 8.06
C SER A 168 -19.17 -18.12 7.13
N VAL A 169 -18.91 -17.22 6.17
CA VAL A 169 -17.93 -17.47 5.12
C VAL A 169 -16.54 -17.55 5.74
N ARG A 170 -15.91 -18.73 5.64
CA ARG A 170 -14.52 -18.97 6.01
C ARG A 170 -13.66 -18.97 4.73
N PRO A 171 -13.22 -17.81 4.21
CA PRO A 171 -12.38 -17.74 3.05
C PRO A 171 -11.07 -18.48 3.30
N LEU A 172 -10.87 -19.57 2.57
CA LEU A 172 -9.62 -20.31 2.50
C LEU A 172 -8.66 -19.56 1.57
N VAL A 173 -8.19 -18.37 1.99
CA VAL A 173 -7.31 -17.54 1.16
C VAL A 173 -5.92 -17.50 1.76
N LEU A 174 -5.19 -18.58 1.56
CA LEU A 174 -3.81 -18.73 2.04
C LEU A 174 -2.83 -19.03 0.89
N LEU A 175 -3.25 -18.80 -0.35
CA LEU A 175 -2.48 -19.03 -1.58
C LEU A 175 -2.14 -17.75 -2.34
N THR A 176 -2.23 -16.60 -1.68
CA THR A 176 -2.05 -15.28 -2.31
C THR A 176 -0.60 -14.84 -2.42
N LEU A 177 0.35 -15.59 -1.86
CA LEU A 177 1.77 -15.25 -1.86
C LEU A 177 2.59 -16.43 -2.39
N SER A 178 2.81 -16.47 -3.70
CA SER A 178 3.89 -17.27 -4.28
C SER A 178 4.97 -16.34 -4.81
N PRO A 179 6.25 -16.51 -4.40
CA PRO A 179 7.35 -15.70 -4.89
C PRO A 179 7.80 -16.11 -6.30
N SER A 180 7.25 -17.18 -6.86
CA SER A 180 7.68 -17.72 -8.14
C SER A 180 7.05 -16.99 -9.33
N ALA A 181 7.88 -16.64 -10.32
CA ALA A 181 7.44 -16.07 -11.59
C ALA A 181 6.46 -16.98 -12.35
N TRP A 182 6.48 -18.27 -12.06
CA TRP A 182 5.60 -19.27 -12.66
C TRP A 182 4.18 -19.19 -12.09
N HIS A 183 4.00 -18.67 -10.87
CA HIS A 183 2.69 -18.59 -10.20
C HIS A 183 1.97 -17.25 -10.37
N ARG A 184 2.43 -16.38 -11.27
CA ARG A 184 1.93 -15.01 -11.44
C ARG A 184 0.42 -14.94 -11.68
N TYR A 185 -0.13 -15.76 -12.59
CA TYR A 185 -1.57 -15.76 -12.89
C TYR A 185 -2.43 -16.24 -11.72
N PRO A 186 -2.18 -17.43 -11.11
CA PRO A 186 -2.91 -17.85 -9.91
C PRO A 186 -2.85 -16.81 -8.78
N VAL A 187 -1.66 -16.25 -8.52
CA VAL A 187 -1.48 -15.20 -7.49
C VAL A 187 -2.33 -13.97 -7.81
N PHE A 188 -2.33 -13.50 -9.05
CA PHE A 188 -3.15 -12.37 -9.47
C PHE A 188 -4.64 -12.62 -9.25
N TYR A 189 -5.19 -13.72 -9.79
CA TYR A 189 -6.63 -13.99 -9.71
C TYR A 189 -7.11 -14.25 -8.29
N LEU A 190 -6.31 -14.92 -7.45
CA LEU A 190 -6.65 -15.14 -6.04
C LEU A 190 -6.66 -13.83 -5.23
N ASN A 191 -5.69 -12.94 -5.46
CA ASN A 191 -5.69 -11.62 -4.83
C ASN A 191 -6.83 -10.74 -5.35
N LEU A 192 -7.12 -10.79 -6.66
CA LEU A 192 -8.25 -10.09 -7.26
C LEU A 192 -9.57 -10.52 -6.61
N ALA A 193 -9.81 -11.84 -6.51
CA ALA A 193 -11.00 -12.38 -5.84
C ALA A 193 -11.09 -11.96 -4.37
N LEU A 194 -9.97 -12.00 -3.64
CA LEU A 194 -9.91 -11.56 -2.23
C LEU A 194 -10.28 -10.08 -2.08
N HIS A 195 -9.66 -9.20 -2.86
CA HIS A 195 -9.89 -7.76 -2.74
C HIS A 195 -11.26 -7.32 -3.26
N ILE A 196 -11.79 -7.97 -4.30
CA ILE A 196 -13.18 -7.76 -4.76
C ILE A 196 -14.17 -8.22 -3.69
N SER A 197 -13.97 -9.41 -3.11
CA SER A 197 -14.82 -9.88 -1.99
C SER A 197 -14.77 -8.91 -0.81
N SER A 198 -13.57 -8.41 -0.47
CA SER A 198 -13.40 -7.41 0.59
C SER A 198 -14.10 -6.08 0.27
N LEU A 199 -14.11 -5.62 -0.99
CA LEU A 199 -14.87 -4.43 -1.42
C LEU A 199 -16.37 -4.62 -1.24
N PHE A 200 -16.88 -5.80 -1.60
CA PHE A 200 -18.31 -6.11 -1.43
C PHE A 200 -18.70 -6.34 0.01
N THR A 201 -17.80 -6.70 0.92
CA THR A 201 -18.14 -7.09 2.30
C THR A 201 -17.67 -6.10 3.38
N GLY A 202 -17.11 -4.96 2.99
CA GLY A 202 -16.81 -3.85 3.89
C GLY A 202 -16.28 -2.64 3.12
N ASN A 203 -16.30 -1.47 3.75
CA ASN A 203 -15.76 -0.26 3.17
C ASN A 203 -14.35 0.02 3.74
N TYR A 204 -13.34 -0.55 3.08
CA TYR A 204 -11.92 -0.35 3.40
C TYR A 204 -11.31 0.85 2.67
N GLY A 205 -12.17 1.81 2.31
CA GLY A 205 -11.85 2.92 1.43
C GLY A 205 -11.18 2.41 0.16
N PHE A 206 -9.94 2.80 -0.02
CA PHE A 206 -9.21 2.62 -1.27
C PHE A 206 -8.12 1.55 -1.24
N SER A 207 -7.90 0.90 -0.08
CA SER A 207 -6.84 -0.10 0.06
C SER A 207 -6.99 -1.24 -0.93
N ASN A 208 -8.24 -1.68 -1.17
CA ASN A 208 -8.54 -2.78 -2.07
C ASN A 208 -8.29 -2.41 -3.53
N ALA A 209 -8.67 -1.20 -3.96
CA ALA A 209 -8.39 -0.72 -5.31
C ALA A 209 -6.87 -0.62 -5.56
N LEU A 210 -6.13 -0.09 -4.58
CA LEU A 210 -4.67 0.02 -4.67
C LEU A 210 -3.99 -1.35 -4.67
N ALA A 211 -4.46 -2.30 -3.86
CA ALA A 211 -3.96 -3.66 -3.84
C ALA A 211 -4.25 -4.41 -5.15
N ILE A 212 -5.41 -4.19 -5.78
CA ILE A 212 -5.73 -4.70 -7.12
C ILE A 212 -4.77 -4.11 -8.15
N ALA A 213 -4.57 -2.79 -8.16
CA ALA A 213 -3.63 -2.12 -9.07
C ALA A 213 -2.19 -2.64 -8.89
N LEU A 214 -1.77 -2.90 -7.65
CA LEU A 214 -0.49 -3.53 -7.35
C LEU A 214 -0.42 -4.99 -7.81
N ALA A 215 -1.50 -5.76 -7.68
CA ALA A 215 -1.55 -7.14 -8.17
C ALA A 215 -1.31 -7.23 -9.69
N TYR A 216 -1.77 -6.25 -10.47
CA TYR A 216 -1.48 -6.17 -11.92
C TYR A 216 0.02 -6.11 -12.22
N THR A 217 0.84 -5.52 -11.35
CA THR A 217 2.30 -5.41 -11.56
C THR A 217 3.00 -6.77 -11.56
N VAL A 218 2.35 -7.81 -11.03
CA VAL A 218 2.86 -9.19 -10.99
C VAL A 218 2.72 -9.90 -12.33
N LEU A 219 1.77 -9.49 -13.18
CA LEU A 219 1.52 -10.15 -14.46
C LEU A 219 2.72 -9.99 -15.42
N PRO A 220 3.03 -11.03 -16.22
CA PRO A 220 4.10 -10.94 -17.21
C PRO A 220 3.74 -9.98 -18.34
N ALA A 221 4.79 -9.54 -19.01
CA ALA A 221 4.74 -8.80 -20.25
C ALA A 221 4.08 -9.69 -21.36
N ALA A 222 2.94 -9.31 -21.95
CA ALA A 222 2.24 -9.91 -23.11
C ALA A 222 3.07 -10.29 -24.38
N THR A 223 4.31 -9.83 -24.56
CA THR A 223 5.23 -10.12 -25.68
C THR A 223 6.46 -10.92 -25.24
N ASP A 224 6.46 -11.50 -24.03
CA ASP A 224 7.51 -12.44 -23.67
C ASP A 224 7.49 -13.53 -24.75
N PRO A 225 8.54 -13.65 -25.59
CA PRO A 225 8.50 -14.48 -26.77
C PRO A 225 8.19 -15.89 -26.31
N GLN A 226 6.98 -16.37 -26.63
CA GLN A 226 6.55 -17.69 -26.25
C GLN A 226 7.46 -18.69 -26.94
N THR A 227 8.48 -19.16 -26.24
CA THR A 227 9.24 -20.33 -26.66
C THR A 227 8.31 -21.52 -26.54
N ASP A 228 7.58 -21.81 -27.62
CA ASP A 228 6.58 -22.88 -27.71
C ASP A 228 7.12 -24.26 -27.28
N ARG A 229 8.44 -24.46 -27.39
CA ARG A 229 9.10 -25.74 -27.15
C ARG A 229 9.03 -26.26 -25.71
N PHE A 230 8.69 -25.43 -24.71
CA PHE A 230 8.70 -25.85 -23.30
C PHE A 230 7.41 -25.57 -22.52
N LYS A 231 6.30 -25.23 -23.20
CA LYS A 231 5.03 -24.89 -22.53
C LYS A 231 4.55 -25.99 -21.57
N SER A 232 4.62 -27.26 -21.96
CA SER A 232 4.19 -28.38 -21.09
C SER A 232 5.03 -28.49 -19.82
N VAL A 233 6.35 -28.35 -19.93
CA VAL A 233 7.29 -28.36 -18.79
C VAL A 233 7.03 -27.17 -17.86
N GLN A 234 6.78 -25.99 -18.43
CA GLN A 234 6.43 -24.79 -17.68
C GLN A 234 5.11 -24.98 -16.91
N TYR A 235 4.03 -25.42 -17.57
CA TYR A 235 2.76 -25.68 -16.89
C TYR A 235 2.86 -26.77 -15.82
N THR A 236 3.68 -27.79 -16.06
CA THR A 236 3.92 -28.85 -15.07
C THR A 236 4.67 -28.31 -13.86
N ALA A 237 5.72 -27.50 -14.06
CA ALA A 237 6.44 -26.84 -12.98
C ALA A 237 5.55 -25.87 -12.19
N ILE A 238 4.66 -25.12 -12.87
CA ILE A 238 3.65 -24.28 -12.24
C ILE A 238 2.75 -25.12 -11.34
N ALA A 239 2.16 -26.19 -11.89
CA ALA A 239 1.23 -27.05 -11.17
C ALA A 239 1.90 -27.71 -9.97
N VAL A 240 3.10 -28.28 -10.13
CA VAL A 240 3.86 -28.92 -9.05
C VAL A 240 4.25 -27.91 -7.98
N GLY A 241 4.76 -26.73 -8.37
CA GLY A 241 5.13 -25.69 -7.41
C GLY A 241 3.92 -25.13 -6.66
N PHE A 242 2.77 -25.00 -7.34
CA PHE A 242 1.55 -24.51 -6.73
C PHE A 242 0.97 -25.56 -5.78
N LEU A 243 0.99 -26.84 -6.18
CA LEU A 243 0.63 -27.97 -5.33
C LEU A 243 1.54 -28.07 -4.10
N GLY A 244 2.85 -27.86 -4.26
CA GLY A 244 3.78 -27.81 -3.13
C GLY A 244 3.45 -26.69 -2.16
N LEU A 245 3.11 -25.50 -2.67
CA LEU A 245 2.66 -24.37 -1.86
C LEU A 245 1.32 -24.68 -1.17
N THR A 246 0.35 -25.27 -1.86
CA THR A 246 -0.96 -25.64 -1.28
C THR A 246 -0.82 -26.69 -0.19
N LEU A 247 0.02 -27.70 -0.40
CA LEU A 247 0.30 -28.73 0.60
C LEU A 247 1.05 -28.15 1.82
N THR A 248 2.00 -27.25 1.59
CA THR A 248 2.72 -26.55 2.67
C THR A 248 1.77 -25.67 3.46
N THR A 249 0.89 -24.92 2.77
CA THR A 249 -0.14 -24.11 3.43
C THR A 249 -1.10 -25.00 4.21
N TYR A 250 -1.55 -26.11 3.64
CA TYR A 250 -2.45 -27.05 4.31
C TYR A 250 -1.83 -27.63 5.59
N SER A 251 -0.53 -27.93 5.59
CA SER A 251 0.17 -28.43 6.78
C SER A 251 0.31 -27.40 7.91
N MET A 252 0.03 -26.12 7.64
CA MET A 252 -0.04 -25.07 8.68
C MET A 252 -1.33 -25.11 9.50
N PHE A 253 -2.30 -25.96 9.14
CA PHE A 253 -3.59 -26.06 9.79
C PHE A 253 -3.84 -27.46 10.33
N GLU A 254 -4.54 -27.53 11.45
CA GLU A 254 -4.99 -28.79 12.05
C GLU A 254 -6.50 -28.76 12.25
N VAL A 255 -7.13 -29.92 12.09
CA VAL A 255 -8.55 -30.10 12.35
C VAL A 255 -8.73 -30.34 13.84
N VAL A 256 -9.61 -29.55 14.46
CA VAL A 256 -10.00 -29.71 15.86
C VAL A 256 -11.12 -30.72 15.93
N TYR A 257 -10.94 -31.74 16.78
CA TYR A 257 -11.95 -32.75 17.05
C TYR A 257 -12.49 -32.57 18.47
N GLU A 258 -13.81 -32.57 18.60
CA GLU A 258 -14.52 -32.58 19.88
C GLU A 258 -15.46 -33.78 19.87
N ASN A 259 -15.35 -34.67 20.86
CA ASN A 259 -16.13 -35.92 20.92
C ASN A 259 -16.04 -36.77 19.63
N ASN A 260 -14.83 -36.92 19.06
CA ASN A 260 -14.59 -37.63 17.80
C ASN A 260 -15.29 -37.04 16.55
N GLN A 261 -15.86 -35.83 16.65
CA GLN A 261 -16.43 -35.10 15.52
C GLN A 261 -15.55 -33.90 15.15
N PRO A 262 -15.30 -33.64 13.86
CA PRO A 262 -14.54 -32.47 13.43
C PRO A 262 -15.38 -31.21 13.66
N THR A 263 -14.96 -30.35 14.59
CA THR A 263 -15.70 -29.12 14.96
C THR A 263 -15.14 -27.87 14.30
N GLY A 264 -13.86 -27.87 13.90
CA GLY A 264 -13.27 -26.69 13.26
C GLY A 264 -11.85 -26.89 12.76
N LEU A 265 -11.28 -25.81 12.25
CA LEU A 265 -9.90 -25.72 11.78
C LEU A 265 -9.17 -24.70 12.65
N ARG A 266 -7.94 -24.97 13.05
CA ARG A 266 -7.08 -23.99 13.72
C ARG A 266 -5.69 -23.98 13.10
N TYR A 267 -4.97 -22.87 13.30
CA TYR A 267 -3.56 -22.76 12.95
C TYR A 267 -2.74 -23.66 13.86
N ALA A 268 -2.01 -24.61 13.25
CA ALA A 268 -1.31 -25.67 13.96
C ALA A 268 -0.02 -25.19 14.64
N PHE A 269 0.64 -24.17 14.07
CA PHE A 269 1.91 -23.68 14.59
C PHE A 269 1.71 -22.73 15.77
N ARG A 270 2.52 -22.89 16.82
CA ARG A 270 2.62 -21.89 17.89
C ARG A 270 3.35 -20.65 17.38
N VAL A 271 3.06 -19.49 17.98
CA VAL A 271 3.72 -18.21 17.62
C VAL A 271 5.25 -18.32 17.63
N GLY A 272 5.84 -19.04 18.60
CA GLY A 272 7.28 -19.26 18.65
C GLY A 272 7.84 -20.08 17.48
N GLN A 273 7.09 -21.08 16.98
CA GLN A 273 7.47 -21.85 15.79
C GLN A 273 7.38 -20.99 14.53
N THR A 274 6.35 -20.14 14.42
CA THR A 274 6.24 -19.17 13.32
C THR A 274 7.42 -18.20 13.35
N GLN A 275 7.82 -17.69 14.52
CA GLN A 275 9.01 -16.84 14.65
C GLN A 275 10.29 -17.56 14.21
N GLN A 276 10.42 -18.85 14.53
CA GLN A 276 11.54 -19.67 14.07
C GLN A 276 11.52 -19.87 12.54
N ALA A 277 10.35 -20.01 11.92
CA ALA A 277 10.22 -20.06 10.46
C ALA A 277 10.61 -18.71 9.81
N LEU A 278 10.20 -17.59 10.41
CA LEU A 278 10.55 -16.25 9.93
C LEU A 278 12.06 -15.99 9.91
N LYS A 279 12.84 -16.66 10.77
CA LYS A 279 14.31 -16.62 10.72
C LYS A 279 14.88 -16.97 9.34
N TYR A 280 14.23 -17.88 8.62
CA TYR A 280 14.67 -18.32 7.28
C TYR A 280 13.90 -17.59 6.18
N ILE A 281 12.61 -17.36 6.36
CA ILE A 281 11.75 -16.73 5.35
C ILE A 281 12.12 -15.25 5.15
N VAL A 282 12.32 -14.49 6.23
CA VAL A 282 12.58 -13.03 6.15
C VAL A 282 13.85 -12.73 5.35
N PRO A 283 15.02 -13.33 5.64
CA PRO A 283 16.22 -13.14 4.82
C PRO A 283 16.02 -13.55 3.36
N GLY A 284 15.30 -14.66 3.10
CA GLY A 284 15.02 -15.11 1.75
C GLY A 284 14.19 -14.10 0.94
N VAL A 285 13.15 -13.53 1.55
CA VAL A 285 12.33 -12.47 0.91
C VAL A 285 13.15 -11.19 0.70
N VAL A 286 13.90 -10.76 1.71
CA VAL A 286 14.69 -9.52 1.69
C VAL A 286 15.82 -9.59 0.66
N TRP A 287 16.72 -10.56 0.78
CA TRP A 287 17.88 -10.70 -0.10
C TRP A 287 17.51 -11.20 -1.48
N GLY A 288 16.49 -12.07 -1.59
CA GLY A 288 15.96 -12.51 -2.88
C GLY A 288 15.39 -11.34 -3.67
N ALA A 289 14.59 -10.48 -3.03
CA ALA A 289 14.03 -9.30 -3.68
C ALA A 289 15.11 -8.28 -4.07
N LEU A 290 16.07 -8.00 -3.18
CA LEU A 290 17.21 -7.13 -3.49
C LEU A 290 18.05 -7.66 -4.66
N GLY A 291 18.35 -8.95 -4.67
CA GLY A 291 19.13 -9.60 -5.72
C GLY A 291 18.45 -9.53 -7.08
N VAL A 292 17.17 -9.91 -7.15
CA VAL A 292 16.40 -9.87 -8.42
C VAL A 292 16.28 -8.43 -8.93
N ALA A 293 15.99 -7.47 -8.04
CA ALA A 293 15.84 -6.08 -8.43
C ALA A 293 17.16 -5.46 -8.89
N ALA A 294 18.29 -5.79 -8.24
CA ALA A 294 19.62 -5.35 -8.65
C ALA A 294 20.03 -5.94 -10.01
N VAL A 295 19.82 -7.23 -10.24
CA VAL A 295 20.10 -7.88 -11.53
C VAL A 295 19.27 -7.24 -12.64
N ALA A 296 17.97 -7.02 -12.41
CA ALA A 296 17.11 -6.37 -13.39
C ALA A 296 17.55 -4.92 -13.71
N ALA A 297 17.96 -4.16 -12.70
CA ALA A 297 18.48 -2.81 -12.88
C ALA A 297 19.78 -2.80 -13.67
N VAL A 298 20.74 -3.67 -13.33
CA VAL A 298 22.02 -3.79 -14.05
C VAL A 298 21.79 -4.18 -15.50
N TRP A 299 20.95 -5.19 -15.74
CA TRP A 299 20.62 -5.65 -17.09
C TRP A 299 20.02 -4.54 -17.96
N GLN A 300 19.03 -3.80 -17.42
CA GLN A 300 18.42 -2.69 -18.15
C GLN A 300 19.43 -1.58 -18.46
N ASN A 301 20.25 -1.18 -17.48
CA ASN A 301 21.24 -0.13 -17.68
C ASN A 301 22.30 -0.52 -18.72
N LEU A 302 22.76 -1.77 -18.72
CA LEU A 302 23.69 -2.27 -19.74
C LEU A 302 23.06 -2.27 -21.13
N ARG A 303 21.81 -2.73 -21.25
CA ARG A 303 21.08 -2.71 -22.53
C ARG A 303 20.90 -1.29 -23.06
N LEU A 304 20.47 -0.35 -22.22
CA LEU A 304 20.26 1.04 -22.63
C LEU A 304 21.56 1.78 -22.89
N LEU A 305 22.63 1.47 -22.16
CA LEU A 305 23.96 1.99 -22.43
C LEU A 305 24.45 1.54 -23.81
N TYR A 306 24.32 0.25 -24.12
CA TYR A 306 24.67 -0.26 -25.45
C TYR A 306 23.85 0.43 -26.56
N ALA A 307 22.52 0.51 -26.40
CA ALA A 307 21.65 1.19 -27.35
C ALA A 307 22.02 2.68 -27.50
N GLY A 308 22.33 3.36 -26.39
CA GLY A 308 22.78 4.76 -26.39
C GLY A 308 24.11 4.96 -27.11
N CYS A 309 25.07 4.04 -26.96
CA CYS A 309 26.33 4.06 -27.71
C CYS A 309 26.09 3.86 -29.21
N VAL A 310 25.19 2.96 -29.59
CA VAL A 310 24.82 2.72 -31.00
C VAL A 310 24.15 3.95 -31.61
N ASP A 311 23.23 4.58 -30.90
CA ASP A 311 22.59 5.83 -31.33
C ASP A 311 23.62 6.96 -31.52
N LEU A 312 24.59 7.06 -30.60
CA LEU A 312 25.65 8.06 -30.67
C LEU A 312 26.54 7.88 -31.91
N MET A 313 26.82 6.63 -32.31
CA MET A 313 27.53 6.33 -33.56
C MET A 313 26.77 6.80 -34.81
N HIS A 314 25.45 6.92 -34.73
CA HIS A 314 24.59 7.45 -35.78
C HIS A 314 24.24 8.94 -35.59
N PHE A 315 25.00 9.67 -34.75
CA PHE A 315 24.77 11.08 -34.41
C PHE A 315 23.38 11.38 -33.81
N ARG A 316 22.74 10.37 -33.18
CA ARG A 316 21.49 10.54 -32.43
C ARG A 316 21.79 10.62 -30.93
N ILE A 317 21.31 11.69 -30.29
CA ILE A 317 21.51 11.91 -28.84
C ILE A 317 20.41 11.29 -27.97
N GLY A 318 19.31 10.82 -28.58
CA GLY A 318 18.13 10.30 -27.88
C GLY A 318 18.44 9.13 -26.96
N GLY A 319 19.11 8.08 -27.47
CA GLY A 319 19.50 6.93 -26.67
C GLY A 319 20.49 7.24 -25.55
N ALA A 320 21.43 8.17 -25.77
CA ALA A 320 22.36 8.61 -24.74
C ALA A 320 21.64 9.33 -23.59
N PHE A 321 20.68 10.20 -23.91
CA PHE A 321 19.84 10.85 -22.91
C PHE A 321 18.97 9.84 -22.15
N ALA A 322 18.34 8.90 -22.85
CA ALA A 322 17.54 7.84 -22.25
C ALA A 322 18.36 6.97 -21.28
N SER A 323 19.58 6.58 -21.69
CA SER A 323 20.51 5.81 -20.87
C SER A 323 20.93 6.56 -19.60
N GLY A 324 21.35 7.83 -19.73
CA GLY A 324 21.74 8.65 -18.58
C GLY A 324 20.59 8.86 -17.60
N HIS A 325 19.38 9.10 -18.13
CA HIS A 325 18.17 9.24 -17.32
C HIS A 325 17.81 7.95 -16.57
N CYS A 326 17.83 6.80 -17.26
CA CYS A 326 17.57 5.50 -16.64
C CYS A 326 18.60 5.17 -15.55
N ALA A 327 19.88 5.50 -15.76
CA ALA A 327 20.93 5.30 -14.76
C ALA A 327 20.68 6.10 -13.48
N LEU A 328 20.37 7.40 -13.61
CA LEU A 328 20.03 8.26 -12.48
C LEU A 328 18.83 7.70 -11.69
N PHE A 329 17.75 7.35 -12.39
CA PHE A 329 16.54 6.85 -11.74
C PHE A 329 16.74 5.46 -11.16
N SER A 330 17.66 4.66 -11.72
CA SER A 330 18.02 3.36 -11.17
C SER A 330 18.74 3.48 -9.82
N VAL A 331 19.63 4.48 -9.66
CA VAL A 331 20.29 4.77 -8.39
C VAL A 331 19.28 5.20 -7.33
N ILE A 332 18.39 6.13 -7.68
CA ILE A 332 17.31 6.58 -6.79
C ILE A 332 16.41 5.40 -6.42
N GLY A 333 16.00 4.60 -7.41
CA GLY A 333 15.19 3.41 -7.21
C GLY A 333 15.83 2.39 -6.29
N LEU A 334 17.15 2.16 -6.36
CA LEU A 334 17.87 1.26 -5.45
C LEU A 334 17.85 1.76 -4.00
N LEU A 335 18.02 3.07 -3.77
CA LEU A 335 17.94 3.65 -2.43
C LEU A 335 16.53 3.52 -1.85
N VAL A 336 15.51 3.82 -2.66
CA VAL A 336 14.10 3.68 -2.28
C VAL A 336 13.75 2.23 -1.99
N PHE A 337 14.18 1.31 -2.85
CA PHE A 337 13.98 -0.13 -2.67
C PHE A 337 14.65 -0.64 -1.39
N GLY A 338 15.88 -0.22 -1.11
CA GLY A 338 16.55 -0.51 0.17
C GLY A 338 15.71 -0.04 1.36
N GLY A 339 15.18 1.17 1.31
CA GLY A 339 14.27 1.68 2.33
C GLY A 339 12.99 0.85 2.49
N LEU A 340 12.39 0.39 1.38
CA LEU A 340 11.18 -0.43 1.37
C LEU A 340 11.37 -1.81 2.00
N VAL A 341 12.57 -2.38 1.91
CA VAL A 341 12.92 -3.70 2.45
C VAL A 341 13.05 -3.70 3.97
N MET A 342 13.42 -2.57 4.58
CA MET A 342 13.68 -2.48 6.02
C MET A 342 12.51 -2.93 6.92
N PRO A 343 11.25 -2.51 6.71
CA PRO A 343 10.12 -2.99 7.52
C PRO A 343 9.93 -4.51 7.51
N VAL A 344 10.26 -5.19 6.40
CA VAL A 344 10.24 -6.65 6.31
C VAL A 344 11.42 -7.24 7.08
N ALA A 345 12.62 -6.67 6.92
CA ALA A 345 13.80 -7.11 7.65
C ALA A 345 13.63 -6.98 9.18
N GLN A 346 12.92 -5.96 9.65
CA GLN A 346 12.61 -5.74 11.07
C GLN A 346 11.64 -6.78 11.67
N LEU A 347 10.99 -7.63 10.86
CA LEU A 347 10.22 -8.76 11.39
C LEU A 347 11.10 -9.79 12.12
N HIS A 348 12.41 -9.82 11.82
CA HIS A 348 13.38 -10.66 12.51
C HIS A 348 14.70 -9.90 12.74
N PRO A 349 15.10 -9.63 14.00
CA PRO A 349 16.27 -8.79 14.31
C PRO A 349 17.56 -9.19 13.59
N GLY A 350 17.81 -10.50 13.48
CA GLY A 350 19.00 -11.02 12.80
C GLY A 350 19.05 -10.71 11.29
N CYS A 351 17.97 -10.28 10.65
CA CYS A 351 17.99 -9.85 9.26
C CYS A 351 18.29 -8.35 9.14
N SER A 352 17.64 -7.50 9.93
CA SER A 352 17.85 -6.04 9.88
C SER A 352 19.30 -5.63 10.15
N ASP A 353 19.98 -6.37 11.03
CA ASP A 353 21.36 -6.07 11.43
C ASP A 353 22.36 -6.35 10.30
N THR A 354 22.07 -7.36 9.47
CA THR A 354 22.91 -7.78 8.33
C THR A 354 22.85 -6.84 7.12
N LEU A 355 21.90 -5.90 7.09
CA LEU A 355 21.77 -4.96 5.98
C LEU A 355 22.91 -3.92 5.99
N PRO A 356 23.43 -3.52 4.81
CA PRO A 356 24.43 -2.46 4.68
C PRO A 356 23.97 -1.12 5.26
N ASP A 357 24.91 -0.31 5.74
CA ASP A 357 24.62 1.01 6.34
C ASP A 357 23.97 1.99 5.37
N VAL A 358 24.23 1.84 4.06
CA VAL A 358 23.54 2.61 3.01
C VAL A 358 22.04 2.32 3.04
N ILE A 359 21.63 1.06 3.18
CA ILE A 359 20.22 0.66 3.27
C ILE A 359 19.60 1.14 4.59
N LYS A 360 20.34 1.03 5.70
CA LYS A 360 19.89 1.55 7.00
C LYS A 360 19.64 3.06 6.94
N THR A 361 20.56 3.83 6.37
CA THR A 361 20.43 5.28 6.20
C THR A 361 19.28 5.63 5.26
N ALA A 362 19.18 4.94 4.12
CA ALA A 362 18.08 5.13 3.18
C ALA A 362 16.72 4.84 3.83
N SER A 363 16.63 3.83 4.71
CA SER A 363 15.41 3.51 5.44
C SER A 363 14.99 4.59 6.43
N VAL A 364 15.94 5.26 7.08
CA VAL A 364 15.65 6.40 7.96
C VAL A 364 15.05 7.54 7.16
N VAL A 365 15.62 7.87 5.99
CA VAL A 365 15.08 8.91 5.10
C VAL A 365 13.71 8.51 4.56
N ALA A 366 13.57 7.28 4.07
CA ALA A 366 12.32 6.76 3.52
C ALA A 366 11.19 6.74 4.57
N SER A 367 11.50 6.43 5.83
CA SER A 367 10.52 6.47 6.93
C SER A 367 10.07 7.89 7.28
N ARG A 368 10.98 8.87 7.26
CA ARG A 368 10.65 10.30 7.47
C ARG A 368 9.71 10.83 6.39
N LEU A 369 9.95 10.43 5.15
CA LEU A 369 9.11 10.79 4.00
C LEU A 369 7.86 9.91 3.85
N ARG A 370 7.63 8.94 4.75
CA ARG A 370 6.53 7.95 4.64
C ARG A 370 6.54 7.14 3.34
N VAL A 371 7.70 7.02 2.70
CA VAL A 371 7.96 6.21 1.50
C VAL A 371 8.24 4.74 1.87
N SER A 372 8.50 4.46 3.15
CA SER A 372 8.57 3.10 3.67
C SER A 372 7.92 3.01 5.05
N SER A 373 6.95 2.11 5.17
CA SER A 373 6.11 1.87 6.32
C SER A 373 6.00 0.37 6.59
N ALA A 374 5.77 0.05 7.86
CA ALA A 374 5.42 -1.30 8.30
C ALA A 374 3.90 -1.50 8.22
N TYR A 375 3.47 -2.65 7.72
CA TYR A 375 2.06 -3.02 7.70
C TYR A 375 1.72 -4.01 8.82
N GLY A 376 0.48 -3.95 9.30
CA GLY A 376 0.02 -4.82 10.38
C GLY A 376 -1.42 -4.55 10.76
N SER A 377 -2.33 -4.58 9.79
CA SER A 377 -3.74 -4.25 10.00
C SER A 377 -4.41 -5.38 10.76
N MET A 378 -5.29 -5.02 11.71
CA MET A 378 -6.05 -5.98 12.50
C MET A 378 -5.16 -7.01 13.19
N LYS A 379 -4.05 -6.60 13.83
CA LYS A 379 -3.25 -7.50 14.68
C LYS A 379 -4.16 -8.28 15.63
N LYS A 380 -5.19 -7.63 16.18
CA LYS A 380 -6.33 -8.29 16.82
C LYS A 380 -7.55 -8.12 15.91
N ALA A 381 -8.41 -9.14 15.84
CA ALA A 381 -9.69 -8.99 15.15
C ALA A 381 -10.47 -7.82 15.77
N THR A 382 -11.16 -7.04 14.93
CA THR A 382 -11.92 -5.87 15.37
C THR A 382 -12.93 -6.26 16.45
N GLY A 383 -13.08 -5.40 17.46
CA GLY A 383 -13.97 -5.68 18.59
C GLY A 383 -13.48 -6.73 19.59
N ILE A 384 -12.28 -7.29 19.49
CA ILE A 384 -11.76 -8.25 20.48
C ILE A 384 -10.68 -7.61 21.34
N GLN A 385 -10.95 -7.45 22.63
CA GLN A 385 -9.95 -6.99 23.61
C GLN A 385 -9.93 -7.89 24.84
N LYS A 386 -8.79 -7.92 25.54
CA LYS A 386 -8.75 -8.46 26.90
C LYS A 386 -9.40 -7.43 27.81
N VAL A 387 -10.47 -7.81 28.48
CA VAL A 387 -11.12 -6.95 29.46
C VAL A 387 -10.95 -7.62 30.81
N THR A 388 -10.45 -6.85 31.77
CA THR A 388 -10.41 -7.29 33.17
C THR A 388 -11.82 -7.16 33.71
N ILE A 389 -12.48 -8.29 33.95
CA ILE A 389 -13.82 -8.30 34.55
C ILE A 389 -13.64 -7.96 36.03
N PRO A 390 -14.31 -6.91 36.56
CA PRO A 390 -14.22 -6.57 37.97
C PRO A 390 -14.67 -7.75 38.83
N GLY A 391 -13.80 -8.25 39.73
CA GLY A 391 -14.11 -9.36 40.63
C GLY A 391 -13.52 -10.72 40.23
N THR A 392 -12.86 -10.84 39.08
CA THR A 392 -12.09 -12.04 38.71
C THR A 392 -10.63 -11.69 38.40
N PHE A 393 -9.69 -12.55 38.83
CA PHE A 393 -8.25 -12.41 38.53
C PHE A 393 -7.87 -12.91 37.13
N VAL A 394 -8.86 -13.28 36.32
CA VAL A 394 -8.65 -13.85 34.98
C VAL A 394 -8.90 -12.77 33.93
N ASN A 395 -7.86 -12.45 33.16
CA ASN A 395 -8.01 -11.63 31.96
C ASN A 395 -8.71 -12.48 30.87
N GLU A 396 -10.03 -12.45 30.83
CA GLU A 396 -10.79 -13.06 29.74
C GLU A 396 -10.78 -12.15 28.49
N PHE A 397 -10.86 -12.78 27.31
CA PHE A 397 -11.07 -12.04 26.08
C PHE A 397 -12.54 -11.65 26.02
N ALA A 398 -12.85 -10.36 26.19
CA ALA A 398 -14.17 -9.87 25.87
C ALA A 398 -14.33 -9.79 24.35
N ILE A 399 -15.31 -10.54 23.89
CA ILE A 399 -15.83 -10.47 22.54
C ILE A 399 -16.72 -9.23 22.52
N VAL A 400 -16.39 -8.23 21.69
CA VAL A 400 -17.07 -6.92 21.51
C VAL A 400 -16.67 -5.79 22.47
N ALA A 401 -15.37 -5.54 22.67
CA ALA A 401 -14.89 -4.27 23.22
C ALA A 401 -14.49 -3.32 22.06
N ARG A 402 -15.37 -2.36 21.72
CA ARG A 402 -15.01 -1.24 20.81
C ARG A 402 -14.45 -0.10 21.65
N PRO A 403 -13.19 0.33 21.43
CA PRO A 403 -12.74 1.61 21.96
C PRO A 403 -13.53 2.73 21.28
N GLU A 404 -14.32 3.47 22.05
CA GLU A 404 -15.13 4.57 21.53
C GLU A 404 -14.40 5.89 21.70
N VAL A 405 -14.43 6.73 20.66
CA VAL A 405 -14.12 8.16 20.82
C VAL A 405 -15.38 8.83 21.37
N ILE A 406 -15.25 9.44 22.54
CA ILE A 406 -16.27 10.32 23.11
C ILE A 406 -15.85 11.74 22.72
N LEU A 407 -16.65 12.39 21.89
CA LEU A 407 -16.48 13.82 21.68
C LEU A 407 -17.14 14.53 22.85
N GLU A 408 -16.43 15.43 23.49
CA GLU A 408 -16.97 16.27 24.56
C GLU A 408 -17.07 17.71 24.06
N GLY A 409 -18.17 18.36 24.37
CA GLY A 409 -18.41 19.77 24.10
C GLY A 409 -18.63 20.52 25.40
N SER A 410 -18.16 21.76 25.46
CA SER A 410 -18.41 22.66 26.57
C SER A 410 -19.21 23.87 26.08
N ALA A 411 -20.30 24.15 26.77
CA ALA A 411 -21.15 25.32 26.50
C ALA A 411 -20.72 26.56 27.31
N ASP A 412 -19.78 26.39 28.25
CA ASP A 412 -19.34 27.39 29.23
C ASP A 412 -17.82 27.67 29.14
N ASP A 413 -17.29 27.67 27.91
CA ASP A 413 -15.89 27.97 27.57
C ASP A 413 -14.85 27.11 28.31
N GLY A 414 -15.13 25.81 28.44
CA GLY A 414 -14.20 24.79 28.91
C GLY A 414 -14.29 24.47 30.41
N LYS A 415 -15.27 25.01 31.14
CA LYS A 415 -15.45 24.73 32.58
C LYS A 415 -16.17 23.41 32.83
N THR A 416 -17.19 23.09 32.04
CA THR A 416 -17.91 21.82 32.09
C THR A 416 -17.91 21.16 30.72
N TRP A 417 -17.54 19.89 30.70
CA TRP A 417 -17.45 19.08 29.49
C TRP A 417 -18.57 18.04 29.52
N HIS A 418 -19.35 18.01 28.45
CA HIS A 418 -20.43 17.05 28.28
C HIS A 418 -20.19 16.22 27.02
N ALA A 419 -20.36 14.91 27.14
CA ALA A 419 -20.30 14.00 25.99
C ALA A 419 -21.39 14.37 24.97
N LEU A 420 -20.97 14.54 23.71
CA LEU A 420 -21.82 14.73 22.55
C LEU A 420 -22.29 13.36 22.05
N ASP A 421 -23.52 12.99 22.39
CA ASP A 421 -24.19 11.79 21.90
C ASP A 421 -24.66 11.98 20.45
N PHE A 422 -24.16 11.14 19.53
CA PHE A 422 -24.59 11.16 18.13
C PHE A 422 -25.88 10.34 17.92
N ARG A 423 -26.76 10.83 17.03
CA ARG A 423 -28.07 10.23 16.73
C ARG A 423 -28.04 8.74 16.34
N HIS A 424 -26.97 8.28 15.70
CA HIS A 424 -26.81 6.90 15.21
C HIS A 424 -25.64 6.17 15.86
N LYS A 425 -25.09 6.70 16.95
CA LYS A 425 -24.12 5.96 17.76
C LYS A 425 -24.89 4.88 18.55
N PRO A 426 -24.47 3.61 18.53
CA PRO A 426 -25.04 2.59 19.40
C PRO A 426 -24.86 3.06 20.86
N GLY A 427 -25.93 3.58 21.46
CA GLY A 427 -25.89 4.19 22.78
C GLY A 427 -26.04 3.16 23.89
N ASN A 428 -26.03 3.64 25.13
CA ASN A 428 -26.42 2.87 26.30
C ASN A 428 -27.87 2.38 26.13
N ALA A 429 -28.06 1.06 26.09
CA ALA A 429 -29.36 0.41 25.83
C ALA A 429 -30.48 0.76 26.84
N VAL A 430 -30.14 1.46 27.93
CA VAL A 430 -31.06 1.79 29.04
C VAL A 430 -31.47 3.28 29.04
N ARG A 431 -30.93 4.12 28.16
CA ARG A 431 -31.18 5.58 28.19
C ARG A 431 -32.19 6.04 27.13
N ALA A 432 -33.16 6.86 27.53
CA ALA A 432 -34.08 7.53 26.62
C ALA A 432 -33.40 8.68 25.86
N GLN A 433 -33.68 8.77 24.55
CA GLN A 433 -33.14 9.80 23.65
C GLN A 433 -33.68 11.18 24.02
N LEU A 434 -32.78 12.14 24.31
CA LEU A 434 -33.10 13.55 24.46
C LEU A 434 -32.49 14.33 23.30
N TYR A 435 -33.32 15.10 22.61
CA TYR A 435 -32.99 15.83 21.39
C TYR A 435 -32.66 17.27 21.71
N HIS A 436 -31.41 17.69 21.52
CA HIS A 436 -31.04 19.08 21.23
C HIS A 436 -29.60 19.14 20.72
N TYR A 437 -29.39 19.64 19.49
CA TYR A 437 -28.06 20.07 19.06
C TYR A 437 -28.13 21.33 18.22
N ASP A 438 -27.20 22.23 18.53
CA ASP A 438 -26.83 23.41 17.75
C ASP A 438 -25.77 22.99 16.71
N PHE A 439 -26.14 23.12 15.42
CA PHE A 439 -25.60 22.34 14.29
C PHE A 439 -24.29 22.92 13.71
N THR A 440 -23.90 24.13 14.10
CA THR A 440 -23.03 24.98 13.28
C THR A 440 -21.53 24.72 13.46
N ARG A 441 -21.07 24.22 14.61
CA ARG A 441 -19.63 23.94 14.87
C ARG A 441 -19.20 22.49 14.53
N LEU A 442 -20.13 21.54 14.58
CA LEU A 442 -19.86 20.13 14.24
C LEU A 442 -19.65 19.93 12.72
N CYS A 443 -20.29 20.78 11.90
CA CYS A 443 -20.20 20.73 10.45
C CYS A 443 -18.78 21.01 9.94
N HIS A 444 -17.98 21.88 10.57
CA HIS A 444 -16.64 22.18 10.03
C HIS A 444 -15.70 20.97 10.08
N VAL A 445 -15.69 20.21 11.18
CA VAL A 445 -14.87 19.01 11.35
C VAL A 445 -15.38 17.84 10.49
N LEU A 446 -16.71 17.68 10.39
CA LEU A 446 -17.30 16.64 9.56
C LEU A 446 -17.18 16.93 8.06
N VAL A 447 -17.23 18.21 7.65
CA VAL A 447 -17.01 18.63 6.26
C VAL A 447 -15.53 18.51 5.88
N THR A 448 -14.58 18.78 6.79
CA THR A 448 -13.15 18.49 6.55
C THR A 448 -12.87 16.99 6.48
N LEU A 449 -13.53 16.16 7.30
CA LEU A 449 -13.41 14.70 7.19
C LEU A 449 -14.04 14.17 5.88
N HIS A 450 -15.18 14.73 5.46
CA HIS A 450 -15.83 14.35 4.21
C HIS A 450 -15.04 14.83 2.98
N SER A 451 -14.43 16.03 3.04
CA SER A 451 -13.57 16.51 1.96
C SER A 451 -12.36 15.61 1.82
N LEU A 452 -11.67 15.26 2.92
CA LEU A 452 -10.52 14.34 2.94
C LEU A 452 -10.79 13.01 2.25
N ASP A 453 -11.99 12.44 2.43
CA ASP A 453 -12.37 11.19 1.77
C ASP A 453 -12.56 11.35 0.26
N HIS A 454 -13.12 12.48 -0.22
CA HIS A 454 -13.16 12.78 -1.65
C HIS A 454 -11.76 12.96 -2.24
N ILE A 455 -10.88 13.68 -1.54
CA ILE A 455 -9.49 13.90 -1.97
C ILE A 455 -8.74 12.58 -2.11
N ARG A 456 -8.93 11.68 -1.14
CA ARG A 456 -8.42 10.31 -1.17
C ARG A 456 -8.95 9.53 -2.39
N ILE A 457 -10.25 9.58 -2.66
CA ILE A 457 -10.87 8.87 -3.79
C ILE A 457 -10.32 9.36 -5.13
N TYR A 458 -10.21 10.68 -5.33
CA TYR A 458 -9.72 11.24 -6.59
C TYR A 458 -8.22 11.00 -6.79
N LEU A 459 -7.37 11.22 -5.78
CA LEU A 459 -5.94 10.84 -5.83
C LEU A 459 -5.76 9.41 -6.34
N ILE A 460 -6.66 8.51 -5.97
CA ILE A 460 -6.54 7.08 -6.23
C ILE A 460 -7.21 6.67 -7.51
N ALA A 461 -8.33 7.29 -7.90
CA ALA A 461 -8.80 7.21 -9.27
C ALA A 461 -7.66 7.61 -10.21
N SER A 462 -6.84 8.58 -9.83
CA SER A 462 -5.71 9.06 -10.61
C SER A 462 -4.49 8.18 -10.56
N PHE A 463 -4.15 7.60 -9.42
CA PHE A 463 -3.09 6.60 -9.34
C PHE A 463 -3.50 5.27 -9.98
N ALA A 464 -4.72 4.81 -9.79
CA ALA A 464 -5.25 3.60 -10.40
C ALA A 464 -5.42 3.81 -11.90
N VAL A 465 -5.92 4.96 -12.38
CA VAL A 465 -5.97 5.26 -13.80
C VAL A 465 -4.58 5.55 -14.37
N PHE A 466 -3.64 6.16 -13.65
CA PHE A 466 -2.25 6.26 -14.10
C PHE A 466 -1.61 4.88 -14.21
N MET A 467 -1.76 4.04 -13.17
CA MET A 467 -1.30 2.66 -13.19
C MET A 467 -1.99 1.89 -14.31
N LEU A 468 -3.30 2.01 -14.54
CA LEU A 468 -4.02 1.30 -15.61
C LEU A 468 -3.77 1.87 -17.02
N ALA A 469 -3.53 3.19 -17.15
CA ALA A 469 -3.28 3.86 -18.42
C ALA A 469 -1.81 3.76 -18.85
N LYS A 470 -0.88 3.70 -17.89
CA LYS A 470 0.50 3.29 -18.15
C LYS A 470 0.64 1.79 -18.22
N VAL A 471 -0.07 1.00 -17.41
CA VAL A 471 -0.33 -0.44 -17.64
C VAL A 471 -1.41 -0.62 -18.73
N ARG A 472 -1.44 0.26 -19.75
CA ARG A 472 -1.61 -0.23 -21.12
C ARG A 472 -0.41 -1.13 -21.38
N LEU A 473 -0.59 -2.38 -20.96
CA LEU A 473 0.38 -3.46 -21.05
C LEU A 473 1.09 -3.38 -22.41
N ASP A 474 0.42 -3.09 -23.50
CA ASP A 474 0.96 -3.18 -24.85
C ASP A 474 2.28 -2.43 -25.14
N ARG A 475 2.56 -1.27 -24.50
CA ARG A 475 3.78 -0.47 -24.81
C ARG A 475 5.02 -0.78 -23.96
N TRP A 476 4.87 -1.45 -22.83
CA TRP A 476 5.95 -1.67 -21.84
C TRP A 476 6.82 -2.89 -22.13
N LEU A 477 6.58 -3.44 -23.30
CA LEU A 477 6.22 -4.84 -23.35
C LEU A 477 6.66 -5.28 -24.73
N THR A 478 6.25 -4.62 -25.80
CA THR A 478 7.04 -4.64 -27.03
C THR A 478 8.50 -4.29 -26.68
N PRO A 479 9.48 -5.19 -26.91
CA PRO A 479 10.81 -4.71 -27.21
C PRO A 479 10.66 -3.63 -28.29
N LEU A 480 11.63 -2.75 -28.44
CA LEU A 480 11.87 -2.23 -29.78
C LEU A 480 12.21 -3.47 -30.63
N GLU A 481 11.18 -4.20 -31.09
CA GLU A 481 11.24 -5.00 -32.30
C GLU A 481 11.50 -3.98 -33.38
N ASP A 482 12.76 -3.63 -33.49
CA ASP A 482 13.51 -3.76 -34.71
C ASP A 482 14.94 -3.35 -34.37
N GLY A 483 15.86 -4.32 -34.46
CA GLY A 483 17.25 -4.04 -34.86
C GLY A 483 17.30 -3.58 -36.32
N GLY A 484 16.32 -2.77 -36.74
CA GLY A 484 15.98 -2.44 -38.11
C GLY A 484 15.54 -0.99 -38.13
N ASP A 485 16.50 -0.14 -38.42
CA ASP A 485 16.32 1.17 -39.01
C ASP A 485 15.36 2.15 -38.29
N VAL A 486 15.96 2.98 -37.44
CA VAL A 486 15.36 4.17 -36.83
C VAL A 486 14.82 5.17 -37.90
N ALA A 487 15.04 4.95 -39.21
CA ALA A 487 14.38 5.69 -40.28
C ALA A 487 12.87 5.34 -40.45
N GLY A 488 12.39 4.19 -39.96
CA GLY A 488 11.01 3.74 -40.16
C GLY A 488 9.95 4.49 -39.33
N LEU A 489 10.35 5.15 -38.23
CA LEU A 489 9.41 5.85 -37.33
C LEU A 489 8.92 7.20 -37.87
N VAL A 490 9.54 7.74 -38.92
CA VAL A 490 9.08 8.97 -39.60
C VAL A 490 8.02 8.66 -40.69
N ASN A 491 7.97 7.43 -41.22
CA ASN A 491 7.06 7.09 -42.32
C ASN A 491 5.68 6.57 -41.90
N LYS A 492 5.50 6.08 -40.67
CA LYS A 492 4.17 5.63 -40.18
C LYS A 492 3.23 6.77 -39.75
N GLN A 493 3.65 8.03 -39.87
CA GLN A 493 2.79 9.20 -39.66
C GLN A 493 2.18 9.78 -40.96
N LYS A 494 2.31 9.07 -42.10
CA LYS A 494 1.81 9.59 -43.39
C LYS A 494 0.71 8.78 -44.07
N VAL A 495 0.23 7.69 -43.48
CA VAL A 495 -0.95 6.97 -44.00
C VAL A 495 -1.76 6.45 -42.82
N ASP A 496 -2.65 7.33 -42.33
CA ASP A 496 -4.05 7.10 -41.94
C ASP A 496 -4.53 8.20 -40.97
#